data_AF-A0A2S6R120-F1
#
_entry.id   AF-A0A2S6R120-F1
#
_cell.length_a   1.000
_cell.length_b   1.000
_cell.length_c   1.000
_cell.angle_alpha   90.00
_cell.angle_beta   90.00
_cell.angle_gamma   90.00
#
_symmetry.space_group_name_H-M   'P 1'
#
loop_
_entity.id
_entity.type
_entity.pdbx_description
1 polymer ?
#
loop_
_entity_poly.entity_id
_entity_poly.type
_entity_poly.pdbx_seq_one_letter_code
_entity_poly.pdbx_strand_id
1 'polypeptide(L)' 'GHSLIIDPWGTVLADAGEGVGFVSAEIDLSDVAKARASIPALRHDREFKAPSPPAG' A
#
# COMPACT_ATOMS: atom_id res chain seq x y z
N GLY A 1 14.66 0.48 12.30
CA GLY A 1 13.92 -0.78 12.31
C GLY A 1 12.50 -0.57 11.81
N HIS A 2 11.65 -1.57 12.00
CA HIS A 2 10.22 -1.65 11.67
C HIS A 2 9.90 -1.64 10.17
N SER A 3 10.82 -2.12 9.33
CA SER A 3 10.47 -2.37 7.92
C SER A 3 9.44 -3.48 7.84
N LEU A 4 8.33 -3.24 7.13
CA LEU A 4 7.25 -4.20 6.95
C LEU A 4 7.12 -4.60 5.48
N ILE A 5 6.74 -5.85 5.25
CA ILE A 5 6.20 -6.33 3.97
C ILE A 5 4.73 -6.68 4.23
N ILE A 6 3.81 -6.06 3.49
CA ILE A 6 2.36 -6.27 3.67
C ILE A 6 1.70 -6.66 2.35
N ASP A 7 0.63 -7.44 2.43
CA ASP A 7 -0.21 -7.77 1.29
C ASP A 7 -1.28 -6.69 1.01
N PRO A 8 -2.05 -6.80 -0.09
CA PRO A 8 -3.10 -5.83 -0.43
C PRO A 8 -4.28 -5.75 0.55
N TRP A 9 -4.44 -6.72 1.45
CA TRP A 9 -5.48 -6.75 2.47
C TRP A 9 -5.00 -6.18 3.82
N GLY A 10 -3.72 -5.80 3.90
CA GLY A 10 -3.09 -5.26 5.11
C GLY A 10 -2.52 -6.33 6.04
N THR A 11 -2.43 -7.59 5.60
CA THR A 11 -1.74 -8.64 6.36
C THR A 11 -0.24 -8.41 6.32
N VAL A 12 0.40 -8.47 7.49
CA VAL A 12 1.86 -8.36 7.63
C VAL A 12 2.51 -9.71 7.31
N LEU A 13 3.27 -9.75 6.22
CA LEU A 13 4.01 -10.93 5.77
C LEU A 13 5.40 -11.03 6.42
N ALA A 14 6.02 -9.89 6.74
CA ALA A 14 7.27 -9.82 7.49
C ALA A 14 7.41 -8.49 8.23
N ASP A 15 8.04 -8.53 9.39
CA ASP A 15 8.42 -7.38 10.21
C ASP A 15 9.89 -7.50 10.61
N ALA A 16 10.70 -6.49 10.25
CA ALA A 16 12.13 -6.44 10.56
C ALA A 16 12.45 -6.06 12.01
N GLY A 17 11.46 -5.64 12.81
CA GLY A 17 11.65 -5.22 14.19
C GLY A 17 12.63 -4.06 14.37
N GLU A 18 13.03 -3.77 15.60
CA GLU A 18 13.81 -2.56 15.89
C GLU A 18 15.29 -2.63 15.49
N GLY A 19 15.84 -3.85 15.50
CA GLY A 19 17.26 -4.12 15.32
C GLY A 19 17.76 -3.98 13.88
N VAL A 20 19.07 -4.09 13.72
CA VAL A 20 19.71 -4.24 12.40
C VAL A 20 19.52 -5.68 11.93
N GLY A 21 19.08 -5.85 10.69
CA GLY A 21 18.88 -7.16 10.09
C GLY A 21 18.22 -7.05 8.73
N PHE A 22 17.79 -8.20 8.21
CA PHE A 22 16.98 -8.29 7.00
C PHE A 22 15.84 -9.28 7.21
N VAL A 23 14.77 -9.09 6.42
CA VAL A 23 13.63 -10.00 6.37
C VAL A 23 13.27 -10.28 4.92
N SER A 24 12.61 -11.41 4.68
CA SER A 24 12.14 -11.83 3.36
C SER A 24 10.74 -12.41 3.48
N ALA A 25 9.91 -12.20 2.46
CA ALA A 25 8.61 -12.84 2.33
C ALA A 25 8.39 -13.28 0.88
N GLU A 26 7.58 -14.32 0.71
CA GLU A 26 7.06 -14.69 -0.61
C GLU A 26 5.83 -13.82 -0.93
N ILE A 27 5.73 -13.37 -2.18
CA ILE A 27 4.66 -12.49 -2.63
C ILE A 27 3.89 -13.19 -3.75
N ASP A 28 2.60 -13.46 -3.53
CA ASP A 28 1.69 -13.87 -4.60
C ASP A 28 1.14 -12.64 -5.33
N LEU A 29 1.60 -12.43 -6.56
CA LEU A 29 1.16 -11.31 -7.40
C LEU A 29 -0.31 -11.45 -7.84
N SER A 30 -0.90 -12.65 -7.75
CA SER A 30 -2.31 -12.87 -8.07
C SER A 30 -3.25 -12.12 -7.12
N ASP A 31 -2.81 -11.86 -5.89
CA ASP A 31 -3.62 -11.17 -4.88
C ASP A 31 -3.86 -9.69 -5.20
N VAL A 32 -2.98 -9.06 -5.97
CA VAL A 32 -3.20 -7.69 -6.47
C VAL A 32 -4.42 -7.64 -7.39
N ALA A 33 -4.53 -8.61 -8.30
CA ALA A 33 -5.65 -8.67 -9.24
C ALA A 33 -6.97 -8.95 -8.49
N LYS A 34 -6.95 -9.87 -7.52
CA LYS A 34 -8.10 -10.16 -6.65
C LYS A 34 -8.54 -8.92 -5.87
N ALA A 35 -7.62 -8.25 -5.19
CA ALA A 35 -7.92 -7.05 -4.40
C ALA A 35 -8.54 -5.92 -5.23
N ARG A 36 -7.98 -5.64 -6.42
CA ARG A 36 -8.53 -4.62 -7.33
C ARG A 36 -9.92 -4.96 -7.87
N ALA A 37 -10.22 -6.26 -8.05
CA ALA A 37 -11.55 -6.72 -8.45
C ALA A 37 -12.56 -6.61 -7.29
N SER A 38 -12.13 -6.92 -6.06
CA SER A 38 -12.97 -6.83 -4.86
C SER A 38 -13.24 -5.39 -4.43
N ILE A 39 -12.25 -4.50 -4.52
CA ILE A 39 -12.34 -3.09 -4.12
C ILE A 39 -11.88 -2.21 -5.30
N PRO A 40 -12.78 -1.80 -6.21
CA PRO A 40 -12.43 -1.06 -7.42
C PRO A 40 -12.22 0.43 -7.15
N ALA A 41 -11.44 0.79 -6.12
CA ALA A 41 -11.23 2.18 -5.69
C ALA A 41 -10.75 3.10 -6.83
N LEU A 42 -9.88 2.59 -7.71
CA LEU A 42 -9.37 3.33 -8.86
C LEU A 42 -10.44 3.68 -9.91
N ARG A 43 -11.59 3.00 -9.94
CA ARG A 43 -12.70 3.34 -10.84
C ARG A 43 -13.58 4.47 -10.33
N HIS A 44 -13.53 4.72 -9.03
CA HIS A 44 -14.29 5.78 -8.36
C HIS A 44 -13.42 6.96 -7.95
N ASP A 45 -12.16 6.96 -8.37
CA ASP A 45 -11.24 8.04 -8.07
C ASP A 45 -11.70 9.33 -8.75
N ARG A 46 -11.49 10.47 -8.06
CA ARG A 46 -11.84 11.80 -8.56
C ARG A 46 -10.56 12.56 -8.81
N GLU A 47 -10.52 13.33 -9.89
CA GLU A 47 -9.38 14.21 -10.15
C GLU A 47 -9.10 15.13 -8.96
N PHE A 48 -7.85 15.07 -8.49
CA PHE A 48 -7.38 15.99 -7.45
C PHE A 48 -7.26 17.39 -8.04
N LYS A 49 -8.02 18.35 -7.47
CA LYS A 49 -7.89 19.77 -7.79
C LYS A 49 -7.09 20.46 -6.69
N ALA A 50 -5.90 20.94 -7.02
CA ALA A 50 -5.09 21.73 -6.09
C ALA A 50 -5.84 23.00 -5.63
N PRO A 51 -5.65 23.45 -4.38
CA PRO A 51 -6.25 24.69 -3.92
C PRO A 51 -5.75 25.88 -4.74
N SER A 52 -6.63 26.85 -5.01
CA SER A 52 -6.20 28.12 -5.59
C SER A 52 -5.28 28.85 -4.60
N PRO A 53 -4.17 29.46 -5.06
CA PRO A 53 -3.31 30.25 -4.19
C PRO A 53 -4.11 31.41 -3.56
N PRO A 54 -3.73 31.84 -2.35
CA PRO A 54 -4.42 32.94 -1.66
C PRO A 54 -4.38 34.22 -2.51
N ALA A 55 -5.51 34.93 -2.59
CA ALA A 55 -5.56 36.24 -3.21
C ALA A 55 -4.75 37.23 -2.34
N GLY A 56 -3.69 37.81 -2.92
CA GLY A 56 -2.94 38.92 -2.34
C GLY A 56 -3.69 40.24 -2.43
#